data_AF-A0AAD8N0C2-F1
#
_entry.id   AF-A0AAD8N0C2-F1
#
_cell.length_a   1.000
_cell.length_b   1.000
_cell.length_c   1.000
_cell.angle_alpha   90.00
_cell.angle_beta   90.00
_cell.angle_gamma   90.00
#
_symmetry.space_group_name_H-M   'P 1'
#
loop_
_entity.id
_entity.type
_entity.pdbx_description
1 polymer ?
#
loop_
_entity_poly.entity_id
_entity_poly.type
_entity_poly.pdbx_seq_one_letter_code
_entity_poly.pdbx_strand_id
1 'polypeptide(L)'
;MQAFVYPAEWNVLQNDVHEGHTYTITNFNVRAVYGSLRPVSSPWSIIFTQYTVVQPLMDVPVAIPNHKFEFVSFGDIPQLTQSYPQFQSLTNSIGEFDTPPVLVLASVKANCHFGAIRITSLPSTKIYVNLQDASTAIMRQRFMAAMYDSLSFLDTSRTTWRIKVRVTRMWASVSAGSEGKDGLQGFNLILLDDNNTHVQAFVYADNWRAYSNEIVEGATMKILMLHNFRQISLV
;
A
#
# COMPACT_ATOMS: atom_id res chain seq x y z
N MET A 1 -17.44 -17.03 9.80
CA MET A 1 -17.57 -17.88 11.00
C MET A 1 -16.63 -19.05 10.83
N GLN A 2 -15.94 -19.48 11.89
CA GLN A 2 -15.02 -20.63 11.84
C GLN A 2 -15.68 -21.87 12.43
N ALA A 3 -15.19 -23.05 12.08
CA ALA A 3 -15.58 -24.32 12.68
C ALA A 3 -14.36 -25.05 13.25
N PHE A 4 -14.56 -25.76 14.36
CA PHE A 4 -13.55 -26.60 15.00
C PHE A 4 -14.08 -28.02 15.14
N VAL A 5 -13.24 -29.01 14.85
CA VAL A 5 -13.57 -30.44 14.91
C VAL A 5 -12.53 -31.14 15.78
N TYR A 6 -12.97 -31.92 16.76
CA TYR A 6 -12.07 -32.73 17.58
C TYR A 6 -11.58 -33.95 16.80
N PRO A 7 -10.43 -34.56 17.17
CA PRO A 7 -9.84 -35.65 16.40
C PRO A 7 -10.77 -36.87 16.20
N ALA A 8 -11.60 -37.21 17.19
CA ALA A 8 -12.51 -38.35 17.09
C ALA A 8 -13.57 -38.14 16.00
N GLU A 9 -14.20 -36.97 16.00
CA GLU A 9 -15.18 -36.55 14.99
C GLU A 9 -14.54 -36.36 13.61
N TRP A 10 -13.32 -35.81 13.55
CA TRP A 10 -12.60 -35.62 12.29
C TRP A 10 -12.30 -36.96 11.60
N ASN A 11 -11.92 -37.99 12.36
CA ASN A 11 -11.64 -39.31 11.78
C ASN A 11 -12.83 -39.91 11.03
N VAL A 12 -14.05 -39.56 11.44
CA VAL A 12 -15.29 -39.98 10.76
C VAL A 12 -15.54 -39.14 9.51
N LEU A 13 -15.31 -37.82 9.58
CA LEU A 13 -15.70 -36.86 8.55
C LEU A 13 -14.64 -36.61 7.47
N GLN A 14 -13.38 -36.98 7.69
CA GLN A 14 -12.25 -36.59 6.84
C GLN A 14 -12.39 -37.03 5.37
N ASN A 15 -13.16 -38.08 5.10
CA ASN A 15 -13.39 -38.60 3.73
C ASN A 15 -14.61 -37.97 3.06
N ASP A 16 -15.48 -37.29 3.82
CA ASP A 16 -16.73 -36.70 3.31
C ASP A 16 -16.61 -35.18 3.14
N VAL A 17 -15.64 -34.55 3.82
CA VAL A 17 -15.46 -33.09 3.83
C VAL A 17 -14.24 -32.70 3.00
N HIS A 18 -14.50 -32.12 1.85
CA HIS A 18 -13.51 -31.58 0.92
C HIS A 18 -13.65 -30.06 0.75
N GLU A 19 -12.50 -29.39 0.65
CA GLU A 19 -12.41 -27.96 0.35
C GLU A 19 -13.11 -27.63 -0.99
N GLY A 20 -13.74 -26.44 -1.06
CA GLY A 20 -14.42 -25.95 -2.27
C GLY A 20 -15.81 -26.54 -2.55
N HIS A 21 -16.25 -27.52 -1.78
CA HIS A 21 -17.58 -28.12 -1.90
C HIS A 21 -18.60 -27.46 -0.96
N THR A 22 -19.89 -27.67 -1.24
CA THR A 22 -21.00 -27.14 -0.46
C THR A 22 -21.69 -28.25 0.33
N TYR A 23 -22.06 -27.94 1.58
CA TYR A 23 -22.62 -28.91 2.52
C TYR A 23 -23.77 -28.31 3.32
N THR A 24 -24.72 -29.16 3.69
CA THR A 24 -25.66 -28.92 4.79
C THR A 24 -25.06 -29.51 6.06
N ILE A 25 -24.95 -28.71 7.12
CA ILE A 25 -24.36 -29.12 8.40
C ILE A 25 -25.42 -28.92 9.49
N THR A 26 -25.72 -29.96 10.27
CA THR A 26 -26.73 -29.93 11.34
C THR A 26 -26.18 -30.52 12.64
N ASN A 27 -26.87 -30.27 13.76
CA ASN A 27 -26.54 -30.81 15.09
C ASN A 27 -25.12 -30.44 15.59
N PHE A 28 -24.73 -29.19 15.40
CA PHE A 28 -23.48 -28.63 15.89
C PHE A 28 -23.70 -27.68 17.07
N ASN A 29 -22.65 -27.42 17.84
CA ASN A 29 -22.67 -26.44 18.92
C ASN A 29 -22.07 -25.10 18.47
N VAL A 30 -22.57 -23.99 19.02
CA VAL A 30 -22.00 -22.66 18.83
C VAL A 30 -21.34 -22.20 20.13
N ARG A 31 -20.13 -21.66 20.04
CA ARG A 31 -19.43 -21.05 21.17
C ARG A 31 -18.82 -19.70 20.79
N ALA A 32 -18.49 -18.89 21.80
CA ALA A 32 -17.57 -17.79 21.62
C ALA A 32 -16.19 -18.32 21.17
N VAL A 33 -15.58 -17.68 20.19
CA VAL A 33 -14.22 -18.02 19.75
C VAL A 33 -13.25 -17.79 20.91
N TYR A 34 -12.43 -18.80 21.22
CA TYR A 34 -11.32 -18.70 22.16
C TYR A 34 -9.98 -18.87 21.45
N GLY A 35 -8.91 -18.37 22.05
CA GLY A 35 -7.55 -18.47 21.52
C GLY A 35 -7.16 -17.31 20.60
N SER A 36 -5.92 -17.38 20.13
CA SER A 36 -5.24 -16.35 19.33
C SER A 36 -5.49 -16.46 17.82
N LEU A 37 -5.86 -17.65 17.33
CA LEU A 37 -6.15 -17.87 15.91
C LEU A 37 -7.56 -17.39 15.56
N ARG A 38 -7.65 -16.26 14.84
CA ARG A 38 -8.90 -15.68 14.34
C ARG A 38 -8.83 -15.43 12.83
N PRO A 39 -9.03 -16.48 12.01
CA PRO A 39 -9.03 -16.33 10.56
C PRO A 39 -10.24 -15.55 10.01
N VAL A 40 -11.25 -15.28 10.83
CA VAL A 40 -12.48 -14.57 10.45
C VAL A 40 -12.93 -13.63 11.56
N SER A 41 -13.55 -12.50 11.20
CA SER A 41 -14.05 -11.46 12.11
C SER A 41 -15.18 -11.88 13.06
N SER A 42 -15.88 -12.97 12.77
CA SER A 42 -17.05 -13.42 13.54
C SER A 42 -16.65 -13.77 15.00
N PRO A 43 -17.41 -13.30 16.01
CA PRO A 43 -17.15 -13.64 17.41
C PRO A 43 -17.55 -15.08 17.76
N TRP A 44 -18.25 -15.77 16.85
CA TRP A 44 -18.80 -17.10 17.05
C TRP A 44 -18.01 -18.16 16.28
N SER A 45 -17.87 -19.33 16.89
CA SER A 45 -17.27 -20.54 16.34
C SER A 45 -18.28 -21.67 16.42
N ILE A 46 -18.37 -22.47 15.37
CA ILE A 46 -19.06 -23.75 15.41
C ILE A 46 -18.10 -24.83 15.96
N ILE A 47 -18.63 -25.79 16.71
CA ILE A 47 -17.95 -26.99 17.16
C ILE A 47 -18.73 -28.20 16.65
N PHE A 48 -18.04 -29.10 15.96
CA PHE A 48 -18.63 -30.38 15.59
C PHE A 48 -18.61 -31.31 16.81
N THR A 49 -19.70 -32.03 16.98
CA THR A 49 -19.89 -33.02 18.05
C THR A 49 -20.11 -34.39 17.43
N GLN A 50 -20.10 -35.43 18.24
CA GLN A 50 -20.48 -36.79 17.82
C GLN A 50 -21.87 -36.90 17.17
N TYR A 51 -22.73 -35.88 17.31
CA TYR A 51 -24.07 -35.84 16.69
C TYR A 51 -24.13 -34.99 15.42
N THR A 52 -23.05 -34.30 15.06
CA THR A 52 -23.02 -33.41 13.90
C THR A 52 -23.10 -34.22 12.61
N VAL A 53 -24.01 -33.82 11.73
CA VAL A 53 -24.23 -34.46 10.44
C VAL A 53 -23.82 -33.48 9.34
N VAL A 54 -23.00 -33.95 8.40
CA VAL A 54 -22.56 -33.21 7.22
C VAL A 54 -23.05 -33.94 5.98
N GLN A 55 -23.81 -33.26 5.13
CA GLN A 55 -24.36 -33.82 3.90
C GLN A 55 -23.97 -32.96 2.70
N PRO A 56 -23.45 -33.53 1.60
CA PRO A 56 -23.14 -32.77 0.40
C PRO A 56 -24.42 -32.17 -0.20
N LEU A 57 -24.33 -30.92 -0.64
CA LEU A 57 -25.45 -30.22 -1.28
C LEU A 57 -25.29 -30.34 -2.80
N MET A 58 -26.06 -31.23 -3.44
CA MET A 58 -25.97 -31.50 -4.88
C MET A 58 -26.69 -30.44 -5.72
N ASP A 59 -27.88 -30.01 -5.28
CA ASP A 59 -28.61 -28.93 -5.90
C ASP A 59 -28.40 -27.67 -5.05
N VAL A 60 -27.64 -26.72 -5.57
CA VAL A 60 -27.36 -25.44 -4.91
C VAL A 60 -28.45 -24.44 -5.34
N PRO A 61 -29.55 -24.26 -4.58
CA PRO A 61 -30.62 -23.34 -4.98
C PRO A 61 -30.18 -21.86 -4.94
N VAL A 62 -29.06 -21.57 -4.28
CA VAL A 62 -28.51 -20.22 -4.09
C VAL A 62 -27.01 -20.28 -4.30
N ALA A 63 -26.49 -19.51 -5.27
CA ALA A 63 -25.07 -19.47 -5.59
C ALA A 63 -24.23 -19.02 -4.38
N ILE A 64 -23.60 -19.97 -3.68
CA ILE A 64 -22.65 -19.70 -2.59
C ILE A 64 -21.30 -19.31 -3.23
N PRO A 65 -20.71 -18.15 -2.89
CA PRO A 65 -19.40 -17.77 -3.42
C PRO A 65 -18.28 -18.71 -2.95
N ASN A 66 -17.33 -19.03 -3.84
CA ASN A 66 -16.18 -19.89 -3.54
C ASN A 66 -15.23 -19.28 -2.50
N HIS A 67 -15.16 -17.95 -2.44
CA HIS A 67 -14.23 -17.24 -1.56
C HIS A 67 -14.91 -16.01 -0.94
N LYS A 68 -14.56 -15.74 0.31
CA LYS A 68 -14.89 -14.49 1.01
C LYS A 68 -13.60 -13.84 1.46
N PHE A 69 -13.48 -12.54 1.18
CA PHE A 69 -12.34 -11.73 1.61
C PHE A 69 -12.81 -10.71 2.64
N GLU A 70 -12.02 -10.56 3.71
CA GLU A 70 -12.16 -9.46 4.67
C GLU A 70 -10.94 -8.56 4.44
N PHE A 71 -11.18 -7.39 3.86
CA PHE A 71 -10.12 -6.43 3.58
C PHE A 71 -9.90 -5.56 4.81
N VAL A 72 -8.64 -5.42 5.21
CA VAL A 72 -8.22 -4.51 6.27
C VAL A 72 -7.22 -3.53 5.66
N SER A 73 -7.41 -2.23 5.92
CA SER A 73 -6.45 -1.23 5.49
C SER A 73 -5.11 -1.50 6.15
N PHE A 74 -4.04 -1.21 5.44
CA PHE A 74 -2.70 -1.42 5.97
C PHE A 74 -2.48 -0.65 7.30
N GLY A 75 -3.06 0.55 7.40
CA GLY A 75 -3.04 1.38 8.62
C GLY A 75 -3.73 0.76 9.83
N ASP A 76 -4.65 -0.18 9.61
CA ASP A 76 -5.43 -0.83 10.66
C ASP A 76 -4.84 -2.19 11.08
N ILE A 77 -3.82 -2.71 10.38
CA ILE A 77 -3.11 -3.94 10.77
C ILE A 77 -2.57 -3.88 12.22
N PRO A 78 -1.96 -2.77 12.67
CA PRO A 78 -1.66 -2.53 14.09
C PRO A 78 -2.82 -2.81 15.05
N GLN A 79 -4.06 -2.53 14.66
CA GLN A 79 -5.22 -2.73 15.52
C GLN A 79 -5.56 -4.21 15.66
N LEU A 80 -5.29 -5.02 14.62
CA LEU A 80 -5.44 -6.48 14.67
C LEU A 80 -4.47 -7.12 15.67
N THR A 81 -3.34 -6.49 15.95
CA THR A 81 -2.35 -6.98 16.93
C THR A 81 -2.69 -6.56 18.37
N GLN A 82 -3.68 -5.69 18.61
CA GLN A 82 -4.04 -5.24 19.97
C GLN A 82 -4.51 -6.35 20.91
N SER A 83 -4.93 -7.50 20.35
CA SER A 83 -5.17 -8.74 21.08
C SER A 83 -3.91 -9.32 21.75
N TYR A 84 -2.73 -8.77 21.45
CA TYR A 84 -1.41 -9.22 21.88
C TYR A 84 -0.69 -8.07 22.62
N PRO A 85 -0.67 -8.08 23.97
CA PRO A 85 -0.16 -6.96 24.78
C PRO A 85 1.27 -6.52 24.46
N GLN A 86 2.11 -7.42 23.95
CA GLN A 86 3.49 -7.14 23.57
C GLN A 86 3.66 -6.24 22.34
N PHE A 87 2.61 -5.97 21.56
CA PHE A 87 2.69 -5.22 20.31
C PHE A 87 2.29 -3.74 20.41
N GLN A 88 1.71 -3.29 21.53
CA GLN A 88 1.22 -1.91 21.69
C GLN A 88 2.33 -0.85 21.65
N SER A 89 3.59 -1.21 21.94
CA SER A 89 4.74 -0.28 21.90
C SER A 89 5.27 -0.04 20.48
N LEU A 90 5.11 -1.02 19.57
CA LEU A 90 5.68 -0.96 18.21
C LEU A 90 4.82 -0.17 17.24
N THR A 91 3.52 -0.07 17.48
CA THR A 91 2.55 0.58 16.57
C THR A 91 2.79 2.08 16.43
N ASN A 92 3.41 2.73 17.43
CA ASN A 92 3.79 4.14 17.39
C ASN A 92 5.06 4.41 16.55
N SER A 93 5.78 3.35 16.17
CA SER A 93 7.03 3.41 15.39
C SER A 93 6.89 2.93 13.93
N ILE A 94 5.75 2.30 13.60
CA ILE A 94 5.38 1.99 12.23
C ILE A 94 4.91 3.32 11.64
N GLY A 95 5.89 4.10 11.17
CA GLY A 95 5.68 5.45 10.67
C GLY A 95 4.51 5.54 9.70
N GLU A 96 3.84 6.69 9.75
CA GLU A 96 2.87 7.18 8.77
C GLU A 96 3.13 6.59 7.38
N PHE A 97 2.14 5.92 6.81
CA PHE A 97 2.23 5.13 5.57
C PHE A 97 2.37 5.99 4.30
N ASP A 98 3.07 7.12 4.39
CA ASP A 98 3.45 7.98 3.25
C ASP A 98 4.41 7.30 2.28
N THR A 99 4.88 6.09 2.62
CA THR A 99 5.65 5.23 1.72
C THR A 99 4.95 3.88 1.57
N PRO A 100 4.93 3.31 0.36
CA PRO A 100 4.20 2.06 0.12
C PRO A 100 4.73 0.94 1.01
N PRO A 101 3.85 0.07 1.54
CA PRO A 101 4.24 -1.04 2.39
C PRO A 101 5.05 -2.07 1.58
N VAL A 102 6.08 -2.64 2.21
CA VAL A 102 6.87 -3.74 1.63
C VAL A 102 6.52 -5.04 2.35
N LEU A 103 6.05 -6.02 1.60
CA LEU A 103 5.73 -7.36 2.11
C LEU A 103 6.91 -8.31 1.86
N VAL A 104 7.38 -8.96 2.92
CA VAL A 104 8.37 -10.03 2.83
C VAL A 104 7.67 -11.35 3.08
N LEU A 105 7.64 -12.19 2.04
CA LEU A 105 6.98 -13.49 2.05
C LEU A 105 8.03 -14.57 2.27
N ALA A 106 7.95 -15.27 3.40
CA ALA A 106 8.87 -16.35 3.76
C ALA A 106 8.16 -17.71 3.74
N SER A 107 8.88 -18.74 3.30
CA SER A 107 8.39 -20.13 3.25
C SER A 107 7.09 -20.27 2.44
N VAL A 108 7.04 -19.64 1.26
CA VAL A 108 5.91 -19.70 0.34
C VAL A 108 6.20 -20.62 -0.84
N LYS A 109 5.14 -21.19 -1.44
CA LYS A 109 5.24 -21.87 -2.73
C LYS A 109 4.79 -20.91 -3.83
N ALA A 110 5.70 -20.51 -4.71
CA ALA A 110 5.38 -19.74 -5.89
C ALA A 110 5.15 -20.66 -7.10
N ASN A 111 4.13 -20.37 -7.91
CA ASN A 111 3.86 -21.05 -9.18
C ASN A 111 3.38 -20.02 -10.21
N CYS A 112 3.56 -20.31 -11.49
CA CYS A 112 2.97 -19.54 -12.59
C CYS A 112 1.80 -20.32 -13.17
N HIS A 113 0.62 -19.70 -13.22
CA HIS A 113 -0.58 -20.32 -13.80
C HIS A 113 -1.28 -19.30 -14.70
N PHE A 114 -1.46 -19.64 -15.99
CA PHE A 114 -2.02 -18.74 -17.02
C PHE A 114 -1.34 -17.35 -17.06
N GLY A 115 -0.01 -17.31 -16.92
CA GLY A 115 0.76 -16.06 -16.95
C GLY A 115 0.71 -15.22 -15.66
N ALA A 116 -0.07 -15.63 -14.66
CA ALA A 116 -0.11 -14.98 -13.36
C ALA A 116 0.82 -15.68 -12.35
N ILE A 117 1.60 -14.89 -11.61
CA ILE A 117 2.36 -15.39 -10.45
C ILE A 117 1.39 -15.64 -9.31
N ARG A 118 1.24 -16.91 -8.92
CA ARG A 118 0.46 -17.36 -7.78
C ARG A 118 1.40 -17.68 -6.62
N ILE A 119 1.13 -17.07 -5.47
CA ILE A 119 1.80 -17.39 -4.22
C ILE A 119 0.82 -18.20 -3.36
N THR A 120 1.24 -19.37 -2.92
CA THR A 120 0.45 -20.27 -2.06
C THR A 120 1.11 -20.33 -0.69
N SER A 121 0.32 -20.06 0.36
CA SER A 121 0.75 -20.22 1.74
C SER A 121 0.82 -21.70 2.11
N LEU A 122 1.90 -22.06 2.80
CA LEU A 122 2.11 -23.34 3.48
C LEU A 122 1.87 -23.15 4.99
N PRO A 123 1.70 -24.22 5.78
CA PRO A 123 1.64 -24.12 7.23
C PRO A 123 2.86 -23.43 7.85
N SER A 124 4.00 -23.45 7.16
CA SER A 124 5.24 -22.78 7.56
C SER A 124 5.39 -21.34 7.05
N THR A 125 4.45 -20.83 6.25
CA THR A 125 4.51 -19.49 5.68
C THR A 125 4.49 -18.42 6.75
N LYS A 126 5.36 -17.42 6.60
CA LYS A 126 5.36 -16.20 7.41
C LYS A 126 5.33 -14.99 6.48
N ILE A 127 4.51 -14.01 6.84
CA ILE A 127 4.42 -12.73 6.11
C ILE A 127 4.86 -11.65 7.08
N TYR A 128 5.92 -10.93 6.70
CA TYR A 128 6.40 -9.77 7.44
C TYR A 128 6.04 -8.52 6.66
N VAL A 129 5.75 -7.44 7.38
CA VAL A 129 5.55 -6.14 6.74
C VAL A 129 6.53 -5.13 7.28
N ASN A 130 7.14 -4.36 6.35
CA ASN A 130 8.11 -3.32 6.67
C ASN A 130 9.21 -3.84 7.61
N LEU A 131 9.68 -5.06 7.34
CA LEU A 131 10.76 -5.66 8.10
C LEU A 131 11.99 -4.75 8.03
N GLN A 132 12.61 -4.47 9.17
CA GLN A 132 13.75 -3.55 9.26
C GLN A 132 15.05 -4.27 8.86
N ASP A 133 15.16 -4.62 7.59
CA ASP A 133 16.34 -5.26 7.00
C ASP A 133 16.86 -4.47 5.78
N ALA A 134 18.12 -4.73 5.41
CA ALA A 134 18.77 -4.04 4.31
C ALA A 134 18.02 -4.24 2.98
N SER A 135 17.44 -5.42 2.75
CA SER A 135 16.72 -5.73 1.50
C SER A 135 15.45 -4.90 1.38
N THR A 136 14.68 -4.76 2.46
CA THR A 136 13.49 -3.90 2.50
C THR A 136 13.88 -2.43 2.32
N ALA A 137 14.98 -1.98 2.92
CA ALA A 137 15.48 -0.61 2.72
C ALA A 137 15.87 -0.35 1.26
N ILE A 138 16.59 -1.27 0.63
CA ILE A 138 16.98 -1.18 -0.79
C ILE A 138 15.76 -1.22 -1.69
N MET A 139 14.80 -2.12 -1.45
CA MET A 139 13.57 -2.19 -2.25
C MET A 139 12.76 -0.90 -2.13
N ARG A 140 12.65 -0.34 -0.92
CA ARG A 140 12.01 0.95 -0.69
C ARG A 140 12.74 2.08 -1.43
N GLN A 141 14.07 2.11 -1.38
CA GLN A 141 14.87 3.09 -2.10
C GLN A 141 14.66 2.99 -3.62
N ARG A 142 14.67 1.78 -4.19
CA ARG A 142 14.43 1.55 -5.62
C ARG A 142 13.02 1.97 -6.03
N PHE A 143 12.01 1.63 -5.23
CA PHE A 143 10.65 2.06 -5.48
C PHE A 143 10.53 3.59 -5.44
N MET A 144 11.13 4.23 -4.42
CA MET A 144 11.15 5.69 -4.29
C MET A 144 11.86 6.34 -5.48
N ALA A 145 12.96 5.78 -5.96
CA ALA A 145 13.68 6.28 -7.14
C ALA A 145 12.85 6.14 -8.43
N ALA A 146 12.13 5.03 -8.60
CA ALA A 146 11.26 4.80 -9.76
C ALA A 146 9.98 5.66 -9.78
N MET A 147 9.62 6.28 -8.65
CA MET A 147 8.41 7.11 -8.54
C MET A 147 8.57 8.51 -9.17
N TYR A 148 9.81 8.96 -9.36
CA TYR A 148 10.13 10.28 -9.88
C TYR A 148 10.93 10.17 -11.18
N ASP A 149 10.63 11.07 -12.11
CA ASP A 149 11.37 11.27 -13.34
C ASP A 149 12.67 12.05 -13.06
N SER A 150 13.76 11.64 -13.69
CA SER A 150 15.03 12.38 -13.67
C SER A 150 14.91 13.67 -14.47
N LEU A 151 15.59 14.74 -14.03
CA LEU A 151 15.60 16.00 -14.78
C LEU A 151 16.23 15.86 -16.17
N SER A 152 17.17 14.92 -16.32
CA SER A 152 17.85 14.63 -17.59
C SER A 152 16.92 14.09 -18.68
N PHE A 153 15.74 13.59 -18.33
CA PHE A 153 14.76 13.07 -19.28
C PHE A 153 13.63 14.06 -19.59
N LEU A 154 13.63 15.25 -18.98
CA LEU A 154 12.60 16.24 -19.25
C LEU A 154 12.60 16.61 -20.74
N ASP A 155 11.42 16.60 -21.32
CA ASP A 155 11.18 17.02 -22.69
C ASP A 155 9.82 17.73 -22.83
N THR A 156 9.52 18.17 -24.06
CA THR A 156 8.28 18.88 -24.38
C THR A 156 7.15 17.95 -24.84
N SER A 157 7.35 16.63 -24.84
CA SER A 157 6.36 15.65 -25.34
C SER A 157 5.15 15.49 -24.42
N ARG A 158 5.32 15.77 -23.12
CA ARG A 158 4.28 15.68 -22.11
C ARG A 158 4.39 16.81 -21.09
N THR A 159 3.28 17.12 -20.44
CA THR A 159 3.20 18.18 -19.42
C THR A 159 3.22 17.65 -17.98
N THR A 160 3.02 16.35 -17.80
CA THR A 160 2.88 15.74 -16.48
C THR A 160 4.18 15.01 -16.13
N TRP A 161 4.91 15.57 -15.18
CA TRP A 161 6.19 15.04 -14.67
C TRP A 161 6.14 14.98 -13.16
N ARG A 162 6.78 13.96 -12.57
CA ARG A 162 6.92 13.85 -11.12
C ARG A 162 8.39 13.97 -10.80
N ILE A 163 8.83 15.08 -10.22
CA ILE A 163 10.26 15.30 -9.95
C ILE A 163 10.50 15.42 -8.44
N LYS A 164 11.66 14.93 -8.01
CA LYS A 164 12.14 15.10 -6.64
C LYS A 164 13.44 15.89 -6.71
N VAL A 165 13.39 17.13 -6.25
CA VAL A 165 14.46 18.11 -6.47
C VAL A 165 14.71 18.94 -5.23
N ARG A 166 15.89 19.53 -5.14
CA ARG A 166 16.22 20.60 -4.21
C ARG A 166 16.14 21.93 -4.94
N VAL A 167 15.48 22.92 -4.34
CA VAL A 167 15.57 24.31 -4.80
C VAL A 167 16.88 24.88 -4.29
N THR A 168 17.85 25.10 -5.18
CA THR A 168 19.18 25.58 -4.79
C THR A 168 19.26 27.10 -4.79
N ARG A 169 18.51 27.77 -5.67
CA ARG A 169 18.39 29.23 -5.76
C ARG A 169 16.98 29.64 -6.13
N MET A 170 16.55 30.80 -5.65
CA MET A 170 15.26 31.39 -5.99
C MET A 170 15.35 32.91 -6.02
N TRP A 171 14.77 33.55 -7.03
CA TRP A 171 14.72 35.02 -7.10
C TRP A 171 13.50 35.53 -7.86
N ALA A 172 13.01 36.70 -7.47
CA ALA A 172 11.92 37.38 -8.15
C ALA A 172 12.37 37.88 -9.54
N SER A 173 11.50 37.70 -10.54
CA SER A 173 11.60 38.35 -11.84
C SER A 173 10.67 39.53 -11.86
N VAL A 174 11.23 40.72 -12.06
CA VAL A 174 10.50 41.98 -12.10
C VAL A 174 10.70 42.65 -13.46
N SER A 175 9.64 43.18 -14.07
CA SER A 175 9.75 44.03 -15.25
C SER A 175 9.55 45.49 -14.92
N ALA A 176 10.42 46.33 -15.48
CA ALA A 176 10.40 47.78 -15.31
C ALA A 176 9.28 48.50 -16.12
N GLY A 177 8.36 47.76 -16.77
CA GLY A 177 7.56 48.27 -17.89
C GLY A 177 6.04 48.31 -17.73
N SER A 178 5.48 48.16 -16.52
CA SER A 178 4.02 48.21 -16.35
C SER A 178 3.62 49.05 -15.15
N GLU A 179 3.29 50.31 -15.41
CA GLU A 179 2.54 51.16 -14.48
C GLU A 179 1.23 50.44 -14.08
N GLY A 180 1.05 50.19 -12.77
CA GLY A 180 -0.24 49.80 -12.19
C GLY A 180 -0.42 48.35 -11.72
N LYS A 181 0.55 47.46 -11.91
CA LYS A 181 0.65 46.18 -11.17
C LYS A 181 2.09 46.05 -10.66
N ASP A 182 2.32 45.46 -9.49
CA ASP A 182 3.55 45.46 -8.67
C ASP A 182 4.88 45.00 -9.32
N GLY A 183 5.05 45.07 -10.64
CA GLY A 183 6.28 44.77 -11.38
C GLY A 183 6.66 43.29 -11.41
N LEU A 184 6.15 42.49 -10.48
CA LEU A 184 6.47 41.08 -10.28
C LEU A 184 5.84 40.22 -11.38
N GLN A 185 6.68 39.66 -12.24
CA GLN A 185 6.28 38.70 -13.27
C GLN A 185 6.20 37.28 -12.71
N GLY A 186 7.06 36.94 -11.75
CA GLY A 186 7.13 35.61 -11.15
C GLY A 186 8.43 35.36 -10.41
N PHE A 187 8.73 34.09 -10.16
CA PHE A 187 9.95 33.63 -9.50
C PHE A 187 10.71 32.65 -10.38
N ASN A 188 12.01 32.89 -10.53
CA ASN A 188 12.93 31.91 -11.08
C ASN A 188 13.42 30.99 -9.97
N LEU A 189 13.64 29.72 -10.32
CA LEU A 189 14.19 28.70 -9.45
C LEU A 189 15.28 27.94 -10.17
N ILE A 190 16.32 27.54 -9.44
CA ILE A 190 17.23 26.48 -9.88
C ILE A 190 16.89 25.22 -9.10
N LEU A 191 16.56 24.17 -9.83
CA LEU A 191 16.21 22.86 -9.30
C LEU A 191 17.37 21.90 -9.54
N LEU A 192 17.71 21.08 -8.54
CA LEU A 192 18.78 20.07 -8.60
C LEU A 192 18.22 18.71 -8.19
N ASP A 193 18.41 17.67 -9.00
CA ASP A 193 18.03 16.30 -8.67
C ASP A 193 19.16 15.47 -8.03
N ASP A 194 18.88 14.20 -7.76
CA ASP A 194 19.82 13.24 -7.19
C ASP A 194 20.86 12.70 -8.20
N ASN A 195 20.61 12.89 -9.50
CA ASN A 195 21.56 12.60 -10.58
C ASN A 195 22.51 13.77 -10.85
N ASN A 196 22.54 14.77 -9.96
CA ASN A 196 23.37 15.97 -10.09
C ASN A 196 23.06 16.77 -11.37
N THR A 197 21.82 16.67 -11.88
CA THR A 197 21.32 17.44 -13.00
C THR A 197 20.58 18.66 -12.47
N HIS A 198 20.82 19.83 -13.07
CA HIS A 198 20.11 21.05 -12.71
C HIS A 198 19.25 21.57 -13.87
N VAL A 199 18.11 22.17 -13.54
CA VAL A 199 17.24 22.86 -14.51
C VAL A 199 16.75 24.17 -13.94
N GLN A 200 16.62 25.18 -14.80
CA GLN A 200 15.95 26.43 -14.45
C GLN A 200 14.44 26.25 -14.62
N ALA A 201 13.68 26.65 -13.60
CA ALA A 201 12.23 26.71 -13.63
C ALA A 201 11.74 28.14 -13.38
N PHE A 202 10.53 28.43 -13.85
CA PHE A 202 9.90 29.73 -13.66
C PHE A 202 8.43 29.57 -13.24
N VAL A 203 8.05 30.20 -12.13
CA VAL A 203 6.68 30.23 -11.61
C VAL A 203 6.10 31.62 -11.82
N TYR A 204 4.99 31.72 -12.54
CA TYR A 204 4.27 33.00 -12.70
C TYR A 204 3.75 33.54 -11.36
N ALA A 205 3.74 34.86 -11.21
CA ALA A 205 3.35 35.54 -9.96
C ALA A 205 1.95 35.15 -9.46
N ASP A 206 0.99 34.95 -10.37
CA ASP A 206 -0.37 34.54 -10.04
C ASP A 206 -0.41 33.14 -9.39
N ASN A 207 0.46 32.23 -9.84
CA ASN A 207 0.56 30.86 -9.31
C ASN A 207 1.40 30.80 -8.02
N TRP A 208 2.36 31.71 -7.84
CA TRP A 208 3.26 31.72 -6.69
C TRP A 208 2.51 31.78 -5.35
N ARG A 209 1.39 32.51 -5.28
CA ARG A 209 0.57 32.62 -4.06
C ARG A 209 0.09 31.28 -3.52
N ALA A 210 -0.12 30.29 -4.39
CA ALA A 210 -0.55 28.96 -4.00
C ALA A 210 0.59 28.12 -3.39
N TYR A 211 1.85 28.41 -3.74
CA TYR A 211 3.00 27.56 -3.43
C TYR A 211 4.03 28.22 -2.50
N SER A 212 3.86 29.50 -2.15
CA SER A 212 4.86 30.28 -1.42
C SER A 212 5.20 29.73 -0.03
N ASN A 213 4.27 29.01 0.61
CA ASN A 213 4.49 28.39 1.92
C ASN A 213 5.13 27.00 1.81
N GLU A 214 5.05 26.38 0.63
CA GLU A 214 5.55 25.03 0.36
C GLU A 214 6.93 25.03 -0.28
N ILE A 215 7.39 26.15 -0.86
CA ILE A 215 8.67 26.26 -1.55
C ILE A 215 9.68 27.03 -0.69
N VAL A 216 10.75 26.36 -0.28
CA VAL A 216 11.78 26.90 0.61
C VAL A 216 13.16 26.66 0.00
N GLU A 217 13.96 27.72 -0.16
CA GLU A 217 15.32 27.60 -0.67
C GLU A 217 16.19 26.72 0.25
N GLY A 218 16.97 25.83 -0.35
CA GLY A 218 17.85 24.88 0.36
C GLY A 218 17.14 23.60 0.82
N ALA A 219 15.81 23.56 0.80
CA ALA A 219 15.04 22.37 1.16
C ALA A 219 14.91 21.38 -0.02
N THR A 220 14.85 20.09 0.31
CA THR A 220 14.55 19.04 -0.67
C THR A 220 13.05 18.83 -0.71
N MET A 221 12.45 18.95 -1.90
CA MET A 221 11.01 19.02 -2.08
C MET A 221 10.54 17.99 -3.11
N LYS A 222 9.34 17.45 -2.89
CA LYS A 222 8.63 16.62 -3.85
C LYS A 222 7.74 17.57 -4.65
N ILE A 223 8.13 17.91 -5.88
CA ILE A 223 7.33 18.80 -6.71
C ILE A 223 6.54 17.91 -7.69
N LEU A 224 5.24 17.79 -7.43
CA LEU A 224 4.32 17.26 -8.43
C LEU A 224 4.05 18.40 -9.42
N MET A 225 4.64 18.36 -10.62
CA MET A 225 4.41 19.40 -11.62
C MET A 225 2.98 19.24 -12.16
N LEU A 226 2.03 19.95 -11.54
CA LEU A 226 0.67 20.13 -12.05
C LEU A 226 0.66 21.35 -12.96
N HIS A 227 0.79 21.09 -14.27
CA HIS A 227 0.58 21.98 -15.41
C HIS A 227 1.41 23.28 -15.50
N ASN A 228 1.98 23.49 -16.70
CA ASN A 228 2.51 24.75 -17.24
C ASN A 228 3.83 25.30 -16.68
N PHE A 229 4.90 24.50 -16.75
CA PHE A 229 6.25 25.07 -16.85
C PHE A 229 6.72 24.97 -18.30
N ARG A 230 6.91 26.11 -18.97
CA ARG A 230 7.64 26.16 -20.23
C ARG A 230 9.13 26.18 -19.91
N GLN A 231 9.87 25.21 -20.43
CA GLN A 231 11.32 25.29 -20.52
C GLN A 231 11.66 26.52 -21.38
N ILE A 232 12.28 27.54 -20.80
CA ILE A 232 12.81 28.66 -21.57
C ILE A 232 14.22 28.25 -21.97
N SER A 233 14.38 27.82 -23.23
CA SER A 233 15.71 27.71 -23.84
C SER A 233 16.27 29.12 -24.01
N LEU A 234 17.35 29.43 -23.31
CA LEU A 234 18.12 30.65 -23.54
C LEU A 234 18.80 30.53 -24.92
N VAL A 235 18.48 31.46 -25.82
CA VAL A 235 19.26 31.76 -27.03
C VAL A 235 20.32 32.79 -26.65
#